data_AF-A0A937FF18-F1
#
_entry.id   AF-A0A937FF18-F1
#
_cell.length_a   1.000
_cell.length_b   1.000
_cell.length_c   1.000
_cell.angle_alpha   90.00
_cell.angle_beta   90.00
_cell.angle_gamma   90.00
#
_symmetry.space_group_name_H-M   'P 1'
#
loop_
_entity.id
_entity.type
_entity.pdbx_description
1 polymer ?
#
loop_
_entity_poly.entity_id
_entity_poly.type
_entity_poly.pdbx_seq_one_letter_code
_entity_poly.pdbx_strand_id
1 'polypeptide(L)'
;MKRIISIGLSALSLVVLTALPFTKVDAKGQSQESKQIQSLKTKYDLKTVSKAPEGVKPYKFDTVEEAEKFIESIKAQEAKTPNHVDLGNTEVGKKNGQATPMTYGNEHRSILLGLCYMNIDASIEYLWSSSMGQNYYNRCTGVSSYLSGVYYGNAWTQSSYAANIVNGGRQLNVTVYGKFDYYILINTSLTSFAGKTASYSASWTNP
;
A
#
# COMPACT_ATOMS: atom_id res chain seq x y z
N MET A 1 13.40 -15.20 -30.12
CA MET A 1 14.18 -14.21 -29.35
C MET A 1 13.36 -13.76 -28.15
N LYS A 2 13.62 -14.32 -26.96
CA LYS A 2 12.94 -13.93 -25.71
C LYS A 2 13.65 -12.70 -25.15
N ARG A 3 12.99 -11.54 -25.17
CA ARG A 3 13.44 -10.37 -24.41
C ARG A 3 13.13 -10.65 -22.94
N ILE A 4 14.15 -11.04 -22.18
CA ILE A 4 14.11 -11.07 -20.72
C ILE A 4 14.13 -9.60 -20.30
N ILE A 5 12.96 -9.02 -20.04
CA ILE A 5 12.85 -7.73 -19.37
C ILE A 5 13.18 -8.03 -17.91
N SER A 6 14.43 -7.77 -17.54
CA SER A 6 14.87 -7.65 -16.16
C SER A 6 14.03 -6.53 -15.52
N ILE A 7 13.02 -6.89 -14.73
CA ILE A 7 12.25 -5.94 -13.95
C ILE A 7 13.19 -5.49 -12.84
N GLY A 8 13.69 -4.25 -13.00
CA GLY A 8 14.53 -3.59 -12.02
C GLY A 8 13.85 -3.61 -10.66
N LEU A 9 14.48 -4.34 -9.74
CA LEU A 9 14.29 -4.24 -8.31
C LEU A 9 14.70 -2.82 -7.89
N SER A 10 13.81 -1.85 -8.12
CA SER A 10 13.99 -0.47 -7.74
C SER A 10 13.83 -0.39 -6.22
N ALA A 11 14.95 -0.60 -5.54
CA ALA A 11 15.14 -0.38 -4.12
C ALA A 11 14.46 0.92 -3.69
N LEU A 12 13.37 0.79 -2.95
CA LEU A 12 12.83 1.87 -2.14
C LEU A 12 13.85 2.12 -1.03
N SER A 13 14.79 3.04 -1.27
CA SER A 13 15.86 3.33 -0.33
C SER A 13 15.29 3.84 0.99
N LEU A 14 15.66 3.06 2.00
CA LEU A 14 15.35 3.12 3.41
C LEU A 14 15.83 4.44 4.04
N VAL A 15 14.93 5.16 4.71
CA VAL A 15 15.36 6.03 5.82
C VAL A 15 15.37 5.15 7.07
N VAL A 16 16.55 4.70 7.48
CA VAL A 16 16.74 4.12 8.81
C VAL A 16 16.67 5.27 9.80
N LEU A 17 15.49 5.54 10.37
CA LEU A 17 15.39 6.38 11.55
C LEU A 17 15.73 5.50 12.76
N THR A 18 16.88 5.74 13.37
CA THR A 18 17.23 5.17 14.67
C THR A 18 16.21 5.66 15.70
N ALA A 19 15.26 4.81 16.05
CA ALA A 19 14.30 5.08 17.11
C ALA A 19 15.06 5.22 18.45
N LEU A 20 15.12 6.44 18.98
CA LEU A 20 15.63 6.68 20.33
C LEU A 20 14.60 6.16 21.37
N PRO A 21 15.05 5.61 22.50
CA PRO A 21 14.17 5.01 23.49
C PRO A 21 13.29 6.05 24.19
N PHE A 22 12.06 5.60 24.48
CA PHE A 22 10.97 6.32 25.11
C PHE A 22 11.34 6.94 26.46
N THR A 23 11.22 8.27 26.57
CA THR A 23 11.00 8.95 27.85
C THR A 23 9.51 9.21 28.05
N LYS A 24 8.99 8.82 29.21
CA LYS A 24 7.62 9.13 29.64
C LYS A 24 7.49 10.65 29.72
N VAL A 25 6.48 11.20 29.05
CA VAL A 25 6.07 12.60 29.23
C VAL A 25 4.68 12.59 29.87
N ASP A 26 4.61 13.19 31.06
CA ASP A 26 3.37 13.39 31.79
C ASP A 26 2.45 14.37 31.05
N ALA A 27 1.20 13.96 30.87
CA ALA A 27 0.16 14.78 30.25
C ALA A 27 -0.31 15.86 31.23
N LYS A 28 0.12 17.11 31.00
CA LYS A 28 -0.58 18.29 31.52
C LYS A 28 -0.61 19.41 30.48
N GLY A 29 -1.83 19.83 30.11
CA GLY A 29 -2.13 21.11 29.47
C GLY A 29 -2.65 21.02 28.05
N GLN A 30 -3.92 21.41 27.84
CA GLN A 30 -4.36 21.92 26.54
C GLN A 30 -3.53 23.17 26.23
N SER A 31 -2.41 23.01 25.53
CA SER A 31 -1.61 24.15 25.06
C SER A 31 -2.25 24.71 23.80
N GLN A 32 -2.55 26.00 23.81
CA GLN A 32 -2.85 26.79 22.63
C GLN A 32 -1.83 26.45 21.53
N GLU A 33 -2.33 25.98 20.38
CA GLU A 33 -1.49 25.51 19.29
C GLU A 33 -0.54 26.63 18.83
N SER A 34 0.77 26.34 18.74
CA SER A 34 1.75 27.37 18.43
C SER A 34 1.53 27.91 17.01
N LYS A 35 1.81 29.20 16.80
CA LYS A 35 1.74 29.83 15.46
C LYS A 35 2.55 29.07 14.41
N GLN A 36 3.67 28.45 14.82
CA GLN A 36 4.52 27.64 13.95
C GLN A 36 3.80 26.39 13.44
N ILE A 37 3.06 25.68 14.31
CA ILE A 37 2.28 24.49 13.90
C ILE A 37 1.16 24.91 12.93
N GLN A 38 0.49 26.04 13.16
CA GLN A 38 -0.55 26.54 12.25
C GLN A 38 0.01 26.89 10.86
N SER A 39 1.17 27.55 10.80
CA SER A 39 1.88 27.82 9.55
C SER A 39 2.24 26.53 8.82
N LEU A 40 2.75 25.52 9.54
CA LEU A 40 3.08 24.22 8.97
C LEU A 40 1.85 23.50 8.40
N LYS A 41 0.74 23.51 9.15
CA LYS A 41 -0.55 22.94 8.71
C LYS A 41 -1.00 23.56 7.40
N THR A 42 -0.90 24.88 7.29
CA THR A 42 -1.29 25.61 6.09
C THR A 42 -0.35 25.30 4.92
N LYS A 43 0.97 25.29 5.15
CA LYS A 43 1.99 25.04 4.12
C LYS A 43 1.85 23.64 3.49
N TYR A 44 1.48 22.63 4.27
CA TYR A 44 1.45 21.24 3.83
C TYR A 44 0.05 20.61 3.79
N ASP A 45 -1.02 21.39 3.97
CA ASP A 45 -2.41 20.92 4.10
C ASP A 45 -2.55 19.81 5.15
N LEU A 46 -1.92 20.01 6.32
CA LEU A 46 -2.00 19.04 7.41
C LEU A 46 -3.36 19.16 8.11
N LYS A 47 -4.02 18.03 8.31
CA LYS A 47 -5.30 17.92 9.02
C LYS A 47 -5.07 17.49 10.45
N THR A 48 -5.67 18.19 11.41
CA THR A 48 -5.70 17.73 12.80
C THR A 48 -6.56 16.48 12.89
N VAL A 49 -6.05 15.43 13.56
CA VAL A 49 -6.81 14.19 13.78
C VAL A 49 -6.79 13.83 15.25
N SER A 50 -7.91 13.33 15.76
CA SER A 50 -8.07 13.01 17.19
C SER A 50 -7.40 11.70 17.59
N LYS A 51 -7.25 10.77 16.63
CA LYS A 51 -6.59 9.49 16.82
C LYS A 51 -5.99 8.99 15.51
N ALA A 52 -4.88 8.27 15.60
CA ALA A 52 -4.36 7.52 14.46
C ALA A 52 -5.23 6.27 14.22
N PRO A 53 -5.29 5.75 12.98
CA PRO A 53 -5.92 4.46 12.70
C PRO A 53 -5.31 3.33 13.52
N GLU A 54 -6.08 2.27 13.70
CA GLU A 54 -5.60 1.08 14.40
C GLU A 54 -4.33 0.52 13.73
N GLY A 55 -3.35 0.12 14.53
CA GLY A 55 -2.06 -0.38 14.05
C GLY A 55 -1.06 0.70 13.60
N VAL A 56 -1.48 1.95 13.39
CA VAL A 56 -0.59 3.04 12.95
C VAL A 56 0.08 3.70 14.16
N LYS A 57 1.41 3.72 14.19
CA LYS A 57 2.21 4.47 15.17
C LYS A 57 2.72 5.78 14.54
N PRO A 58 2.20 6.96 14.91
CA PRO A 58 2.62 8.24 14.32
C PRO A 58 4.12 8.51 14.47
N TYR A 59 4.71 9.23 13.51
CA TYR A 59 6.06 9.78 13.68
C TYR A 59 6.01 10.91 14.69
N LYS A 60 6.81 10.82 15.74
CA LYS A 60 6.88 11.86 16.77
C LYS A 60 8.06 12.79 16.50
N PHE A 61 7.81 14.09 16.60
CA PHE A 61 8.81 15.14 16.49
C PHE A 61 8.69 16.08 17.69
N ASP A 62 9.83 16.47 18.25
CA ASP A 62 9.88 17.40 19.37
C ASP A 62 9.83 18.85 18.87
N THR A 63 10.22 19.10 17.62
CA THR A 63 10.21 20.43 17.00
C THR A 63 9.43 20.48 15.69
N VAL A 64 8.96 21.68 15.32
CA VAL A 64 8.27 21.92 14.04
C VAL A 64 9.26 21.77 12.88
N GLU A 65 10.50 22.19 13.08
CA GLU A 65 11.58 22.16 12.10
C GLU A 65 11.96 20.73 11.70
N GLU A 66 11.99 19.79 12.66
CA GLU A 66 12.20 18.36 12.38
C GLU A 66 11.04 17.76 11.59
N ALA A 67 9.81 18.07 11.99
CA ALA A 67 8.61 17.61 11.30
C ALA A 67 8.56 18.14 9.85
N GLU A 68 8.92 19.41 9.66
CA GLU A 68 8.98 20.03 8.33
C GLU A 68 9.99 19.33 7.42
N LYS A 69 11.24 19.13 7.90
CA LYS A 69 12.27 18.38 7.15
C LYS A 69 11.80 16.97 6.79
N PHE A 70 11.10 16.31 7.70
CA PHE A 70 10.52 14.99 7.43
C PHE A 70 9.48 15.04 6.31
N ILE A 71 8.52 15.96 6.38
CA ILE A 71 7.49 16.10 5.33
C ILE A 71 8.13 16.39 3.97
N GLU A 72 9.14 17.27 3.92
CA GLU A 72 9.90 17.57 2.70
C GLU A 72 10.60 16.33 2.16
N SER A 73 11.20 15.51 3.03
CA SER A 73 11.86 14.27 2.61
C SER A 73 10.89 13.28 1.96
N ILE A 74 9.69 13.13 2.53
CA ILE A 74 8.63 12.27 1.97
C ILE A 74 8.18 12.80 0.61
N LYS A 75 7.86 14.09 0.51
CA LYS A 75 7.43 14.70 -0.77
C LYS A 75 8.51 14.59 -1.85
N ALA A 76 9.78 14.78 -1.48
CA ALA A 76 10.91 14.63 -2.40
C ALA A 76 11.08 13.18 -2.87
N GLN A 77 10.82 12.20 -2.00
CA GLN A 77 10.85 10.78 -2.36
C GLN A 77 9.68 10.40 -3.26
N GLU A 78 8.46 10.85 -2.94
CA GLU A 78 7.25 10.64 -3.76
C GLU A 78 7.35 11.27 -5.15
N ALA A 79 8.10 12.38 -5.28
CA ALA A 79 8.39 13.01 -6.56
C ALA A 79 9.31 12.14 -7.44
N LYS A 80 10.22 11.37 -6.83
CA LYS A 80 11.17 10.49 -7.53
C LYS A 80 10.61 9.10 -7.79
N THR A 81 9.62 8.66 -7.01
CA THR A 81 9.03 7.33 -7.15
C THR A 81 7.96 7.30 -8.24
N PRO A 82 7.93 6.23 -9.06
CA PRO A 82 6.85 6.01 -10.01
C PRO A 82 5.49 5.93 -9.31
N ASN A 83 4.45 6.44 -9.97
CA ASN A 83 3.07 6.34 -9.48
C ASN A 83 2.50 4.92 -9.61
N HIS A 84 3.23 4.03 -10.28
CA HIS A 84 2.81 2.67 -10.57
C HIS A 84 3.94 1.70 -10.28
N VAL A 85 3.62 0.63 -9.57
CA VAL A 85 4.55 -0.46 -9.27
C VAL A 85 3.90 -1.78 -9.71
N ASP A 86 4.58 -2.50 -10.58
CA ASP A 86 4.17 -3.85 -11.01
C ASP A 86 4.85 -4.91 -10.13
N LEU A 87 4.04 -5.73 -9.45
CA LEU A 87 4.48 -6.82 -8.57
C LEU A 87 4.86 -8.08 -9.36
N GLY A 88 4.70 -8.05 -10.68
CA GLY A 88 5.00 -9.10 -11.61
C GLY A 88 3.91 -10.16 -11.71
N ASN A 89 4.20 -11.18 -12.51
CA ASN A 89 3.32 -12.33 -12.73
C ASN A 89 3.73 -13.49 -11.83
N THR A 90 2.74 -14.19 -11.28
CA THR A 90 2.93 -15.44 -10.53
C THR A 90 2.24 -16.58 -11.26
N GLU A 91 2.96 -17.67 -11.53
CA GLU A 91 2.31 -18.90 -11.95
C GLU A 91 1.61 -19.53 -10.74
N VAL A 92 0.30 -19.63 -10.82
CA VAL A 92 -0.50 -20.38 -9.85
C VAL A 92 -0.61 -21.80 -10.37
N GLY A 93 -0.33 -22.79 -9.52
CA GLY A 93 -0.45 -24.20 -9.91
C GLY A 93 -1.83 -24.48 -10.50
N LYS A 94 -1.92 -25.42 -11.46
CA LYS A 94 -3.18 -25.80 -12.10
C LYS A 94 -4.25 -26.01 -11.04
N LYS A 95 -5.32 -25.22 -11.12
CA LYS A 95 -6.49 -25.40 -10.27
C LYS A 95 -7.25 -26.61 -10.81
N ASN A 96 -6.83 -27.81 -10.42
CA ASN A 96 -7.54 -29.06 -10.69
C ASN A 96 -8.86 -29.06 -9.91
N GLY A 97 -9.86 -28.36 -10.43
CA GLY A 97 -11.23 -28.53 -9.98
C GLY A 97 -11.73 -29.91 -10.38
N GLN A 98 -12.61 -30.50 -9.58
CA GLN A 98 -13.59 -31.44 -10.14
C GLN A 98 -14.34 -30.72 -11.27
N ALA A 99 -14.94 -31.46 -12.22
CA ALA A 99 -15.77 -30.88 -13.28
C ALA A 99 -17.06 -30.26 -12.68
N THR A 100 -16.89 -29.18 -11.95
CA THR A 100 -17.95 -28.43 -11.27
C THR A 100 -18.26 -27.20 -12.10
N PRO A 101 -19.54 -26.84 -12.20
CA PRO A 101 -19.97 -25.73 -13.05
C PRO A 101 -19.37 -24.40 -12.60
N MET A 102 -19.09 -24.20 -11.30
CA MET A 102 -18.51 -22.97 -10.77
C MET A 102 -17.75 -23.23 -9.46
N THR A 103 -16.62 -22.56 -9.26
CA THR A 103 -15.83 -22.60 -8.02
C THR A 103 -15.37 -21.19 -7.66
N TYR A 104 -15.26 -20.88 -6.36
CA TYR A 104 -14.69 -19.62 -5.88
C TYR A 104 -13.31 -19.83 -5.27
N GLY A 105 -12.46 -18.83 -5.38
CA GLY A 105 -11.16 -18.83 -4.72
C GLY A 105 -10.59 -17.43 -4.61
N ASN A 106 -9.38 -17.35 -4.05
CA ASN A 106 -8.66 -16.10 -3.91
C ASN A 106 -7.26 -16.26 -4.49
N GLU A 107 -6.79 -15.22 -5.17
CA GLU A 107 -5.39 -15.07 -5.53
C GLU A 107 -4.77 -13.97 -4.66
N HIS A 108 -3.58 -14.25 -4.13
CA HIS A 108 -2.86 -13.37 -3.22
C HIS A 108 -1.50 -13.02 -3.82
N ARG A 109 -1.09 -11.76 -3.66
CA ARG A 109 0.27 -11.31 -3.96
C ARG A 109 0.70 -10.30 -2.92
N SER A 110 1.96 -10.42 -2.51
CA SER A 110 2.59 -9.51 -1.56
C SER A 110 3.93 -9.03 -2.08
N ILE A 111 4.24 -7.75 -1.86
CA ILE A 111 5.56 -7.18 -2.15
C ILE A 111 6.08 -6.40 -0.95
N LEU A 112 7.36 -6.55 -0.66
CA LEU A 112 8.02 -5.76 0.37
C LEU A 112 8.21 -4.32 -0.11
N LEU A 113 7.63 -3.37 0.61
CA LEU A 113 7.84 -1.92 0.50
C LEU A 113 8.61 -1.44 1.74
N GLY A 114 9.94 -1.47 1.66
CA GLY A 114 10.79 -1.13 2.80
C GLY A 114 10.67 -2.17 3.93
N LEU A 115 9.96 -1.82 5.01
CA LEU A 115 9.74 -2.69 6.20
C LEU A 115 8.31 -3.24 6.30
N CYS A 116 7.43 -2.85 5.38
CA CYS A 116 6.06 -3.32 5.33
C CYS A 116 5.79 -4.03 4.01
N TYR A 117 4.68 -4.75 3.95
CA TYR A 117 4.25 -5.44 2.75
C TYR A 117 2.99 -4.78 2.20
N MET A 118 2.97 -4.54 0.89
CA MET A 118 1.73 -4.26 0.16
C MET A 118 1.14 -5.57 -0.31
N ASN A 119 -0.07 -5.87 0.15
CA ASN A 119 -0.80 -7.08 -0.19
C ASN A 119 -1.94 -6.75 -1.14
N ILE A 120 -2.17 -7.60 -2.12
CA ILE A 120 -3.31 -7.54 -3.03
C ILE A 120 -3.98 -8.91 -2.99
N ASP A 121 -5.26 -8.91 -2.61
CA ASP A 121 -6.14 -10.07 -2.63
C ASP A 121 -7.21 -9.85 -3.69
N ALA A 122 -7.36 -10.83 -4.58
CA ALA A 122 -8.40 -10.85 -5.60
C ALA A 122 -9.33 -12.05 -5.37
N SER A 123 -10.62 -11.79 -5.21
CA SER A 123 -11.66 -12.82 -5.07
C SER A 123 -12.22 -13.19 -6.43
N ILE A 124 -12.15 -14.48 -6.76
CA ILE A 124 -12.29 -14.98 -8.12
C ILE A 124 -13.38 -16.05 -8.21
N GLU A 125 -14.14 -15.97 -9.29
CA GLU A 125 -14.99 -17.05 -9.78
C GLU A 125 -14.27 -17.77 -10.93
N TYR A 126 -14.19 -19.09 -10.81
CA TYR A 126 -13.64 -19.99 -11.81
C TYR A 126 -14.74 -20.83 -12.43
N LEU A 127 -14.59 -21.15 -13.72
CA LEU A 127 -15.42 -22.14 -14.42
C LEU A 127 -14.53 -23.25 -14.96
N TRP A 128 -15.07 -24.46 -15.05
CA TRP A 128 -14.38 -25.59 -15.68
C TRP A 128 -14.43 -25.48 -17.21
N SER A 129 -13.30 -25.74 -17.87
CA SER A 129 -13.22 -25.87 -19.32
C SER A 129 -12.79 -27.28 -19.70
N SER A 130 -13.67 -28.00 -20.41
CA SER A 130 -13.38 -29.34 -20.93
C SER A 130 -12.30 -29.32 -22.01
N SER A 131 -12.19 -28.25 -22.80
CA SER A 131 -11.14 -28.11 -23.82
C SER A 131 -9.76 -27.84 -23.23
N MET A 132 -9.70 -27.21 -22.05
CA MET A 132 -8.46 -26.95 -21.33
C MET A 132 -8.13 -28.05 -20.31
N GLY A 133 -9.12 -28.88 -19.94
CA GLY A 133 -9.00 -29.89 -18.90
C GLY A 133 -8.72 -29.28 -17.51
N GLN A 134 -9.15 -28.04 -17.27
CA GLN A 134 -8.90 -27.31 -16.03
C GLN A 134 -9.87 -26.15 -15.85
N ASN A 135 -9.90 -25.60 -14.62
CA ASN A 135 -10.59 -24.35 -14.33
C ASN A 135 -9.88 -23.15 -14.99
N TYR A 136 -10.63 -22.14 -15.40
CA TYR A 136 -10.12 -20.86 -15.90
C TYR A 136 -10.75 -19.69 -15.12
N TYR A 137 -10.05 -18.55 -15.11
CA TYR A 137 -10.57 -17.31 -14.56
C TYR A 137 -11.82 -16.87 -15.34
N ASN A 138 -12.98 -16.85 -14.71
CA ASN A 138 -14.21 -16.39 -15.35
C ASN A 138 -14.52 -14.94 -14.99
N ARG A 139 -14.45 -14.62 -13.70
CA ARG A 139 -14.79 -13.28 -13.20
C ARG A 139 -13.97 -12.94 -11.96
N CYS A 140 -13.50 -11.68 -11.91
CA CYS A 140 -13.02 -11.08 -10.68
C CYS A 140 -14.19 -10.40 -9.98
N THR A 141 -14.49 -10.83 -8.75
CA THR A 141 -15.67 -10.41 -7.98
C THR A 141 -15.35 -9.31 -6.97
N GLY A 142 -14.09 -9.17 -6.59
CA GLY A 142 -13.61 -8.12 -5.69
C GLY A 142 -12.10 -8.10 -5.61
N VAL A 143 -11.54 -6.93 -5.27
CA VAL A 143 -10.12 -6.76 -5.00
C VAL A 143 -9.95 -5.88 -3.78
N SER A 144 -9.12 -6.32 -2.84
CA SER A 144 -8.69 -5.54 -1.68
C SER A 144 -7.18 -5.45 -1.61
N SER A 145 -6.69 -4.32 -1.10
CA SER A 145 -5.28 -4.12 -0.82
C SER A 145 -5.08 -3.52 0.57
N TYR A 146 -4.00 -3.95 1.23
CA TYR A 146 -3.71 -3.58 2.60
C TYR A 146 -2.22 -3.72 2.92
N LEU A 147 -1.77 -2.99 3.93
CA LEU A 147 -0.42 -3.12 4.46
C LEU A 147 -0.37 -4.19 5.55
N SER A 148 0.72 -4.96 5.57
CA SER A 148 1.06 -5.84 6.69
C SER A 148 2.54 -5.67 7.08
N GLY A 149 2.96 -6.29 8.19
CA GLY A 149 4.31 -6.11 8.74
C GLY A 149 4.44 -4.83 9.57
N VAL A 150 5.61 -4.20 9.54
CA VAL A 150 5.91 -3.02 10.36
C VAL A 150 5.84 -1.76 9.49
N TYR A 151 4.80 -0.95 9.70
CA TYR A 151 4.65 0.36 9.06
C TYR A 151 4.49 1.44 10.15
N TYR A 152 5.35 2.45 10.08
CA TYR A 152 5.35 3.57 11.03
C TYR A 152 4.75 4.79 10.36
N GLY A 153 3.76 5.39 11.02
CA GLY A 153 3.21 6.68 10.68
C GLY A 153 2.62 6.78 9.28
N ASN A 154 2.28 5.67 8.64
CA ASN A 154 1.61 5.64 7.34
C ASN A 154 0.48 4.61 7.35
N ALA A 155 -0.61 4.91 6.66
CA ALA A 155 -1.70 3.98 6.37
C ALA A 155 -1.92 3.96 4.85
N TRP A 156 -2.34 2.82 4.31
CA TRP A 156 -2.79 2.73 2.92
C TRP A 156 -4.31 2.79 2.86
N THR A 157 -4.82 3.62 1.96
CA THR A 157 -6.25 3.68 1.65
C THR A 157 -6.45 3.35 0.18
N GLN A 158 -7.03 2.18 -0.10
CA GLN A 158 -7.49 1.82 -1.45
C GLN A 158 -8.69 2.69 -1.83
N SER A 159 -8.64 3.30 -3.01
CA SER A 159 -9.75 4.08 -3.57
C SER A 159 -10.54 3.30 -4.63
N SER A 160 -9.86 2.50 -5.45
CA SER A 160 -10.49 1.70 -6.50
C SER A 160 -9.58 0.55 -6.96
N TYR A 161 -10.08 -0.26 -7.88
CA TYR A 161 -9.31 -1.28 -8.56
C TYR A 161 -9.76 -1.44 -10.01
N ALA A 162 -8.91 -2.03 -10.83
CA ALA A 162 -9.21 -2.56 -12.15
C ALA A 162 -8.79 -4.03 -12.20
N ALA A 163 -9.59 -4.86 -12.87
CA ALA A 163 -9.29 -6.27 -13.07
C ALA A 163 -9.58 -6.65 -14.52
N ASN A 164 -8.67 -7.40 -15.14
CA ASN A 164 -8.82 -7.88 -16.50
C ASN A 164 -8.41 -9.35 -16.59
N ILE A 165 -9.23 -10.15 -17.27
CA ILE A 165 -8.97 -11.55 -17.53
C ILE A 165 -8.62 -11.71 -19.01
N VAL A 166 -7.45 -12.27 -19.28
CA VAL A 166 -6.88 -12.38 -20.62
C VAL A 166 -6.42 -13.81 -20.91
N ASN A 167 -5.88 -14.03 -22.11
CA ASN A 167 -5.35 -15.32 -22.54
C ASN A 167 -6.36 -16.47 -22.39
N GLY A 168 -7.61 -16.23 -22.83
CA GLY A 168 -8.69 -17.21 -22.75
C GLY A 168 -9.05 -17.65 -21.32
N GLY A 169 -8.87 -16.77 -20.32
CA GLY A 169 -9.13 -17.11 -18.92
C GLY A 169 -7.94 -17.69 -18.17
N ARG A 170 -6.75 -17.75 -18.79
CA ARG A 170 -5.54 -18.27 -18.14
C ARG A 170 -4.80 -17.23 -17.31
N GLN A 171 -5.04 -15.95 -17.54
CA GLN A 171 -4.32 -14.90 -16.82
C GLN A 171 -5.27 -13.85 -16.27
N LEU A 172 -5.09 -13.53 -15.00
CA LEU A 172 -5.75 -12.43 -14.30
C LEU A 172 -4.72 -11.33 -14.07
N ASN A 173 -5.05 -10.11 -14.49
CA ASN A 173 -4.29 -8.90 -14.20
C ASN A 173 -5.14 -8.00 -13.31
N VAL A 174 -4.59 -7.54 -12.20
CA VAL A 174 -5.26 -6.64 -11.26
C VAL A 174 -4.38 -5.43 -11.03
N THR A 175 -5.00 -4.26 -10.95
CA THR A 175 -4.37 -3.02 -10.50
C THR A 175 -5.22 -2.41 -9.40
N VAL A 176 -4.62 -2.09 -8.26
CA VAL A 176 -5.25 -1.31 -7.20
C VAL A 176 -4.76 0.13 -7.25
N TYR A 177 -5.64 1.06 -6.92
CA TYR A 177 -5.35 2.49 -6.83
C TYR A 177 -5.62 2.96 -5.41
N GLY A 178 -4.81 3.89 -4.92
CA GLY A 178 -4.97 4.42 -3.58
C GLY A 178 -3.91 5.45 -3.24
N LYS A 179 -3.73 5.69 -1.94
CA LYS A 179 -2.74 6.64 -1.43
C LYS A 179 -2.26 6.21 -0.05
N PHE A 180 -1.07 6.69 0.29
CA PHE A 180 -0.60 6.67 1.68
C PHE A 180 -1.12 7.90 2.42
N ASP A 181 -1.64 7.72 3.62
CA ASP A 181 -1.95 8.78 4.56
C ASP A 181 -0.89 8.74 5.67
N TYR A 182 -0.19 9.85 5.89
CA TYR A 182 0.89 9.96 6.87
C TYR A 182 0.38 10.60 8.16
N TYR A 183 0.85 10.12 9.30
CA TYR A 183 0.45 10.57 10.63
C TYR A 183 1.69 11.01 11.42
N ILE A 184 1.68 12.27 11.85
CA ILE A 184 2.78 12.89 12.59
C ILE A 184 2.26 13.55 13.87
N LEU A 185 2.99 13.37 14.96
CA LEU A 185 2.75 13.97 16.26
C LEU A 185 3.83 15.03 16.51
N ILE A 186 3.43 16.29 16.51
CA ILE A 186 4.34 17.41 16.80
C ILE A 186 3.99 17.92 18.19
N ASN A 187 4.89 17.74 19.15
CA ASN A 187 4.58 17.90 20.58
C ASN A 187 3.38 17.02 21.00
N THR A 188 2.22 17.64 21.21
CA THR A 188 0.94 17.00 21.57
C THR A 188 -0.10 17.07 20.46
N SER A 189 0.21 17.73 19.33
CA SER A 189 -0.73 17.91 18.21
C SER A 189 -0.55 16.80 17.19
N LEU A 190 -1.53 15.91 17.11
CA LEU A 190 -1.57 14.85 16.11
C LEU A 190 -2.17 15.39 14.81
N THR A 191 -1.43 15.23 13.72
CA THR A 191 -1.82 15.68 12.39
C THR A 191 -1.58 14.60 11.36
N SER A 192 -2.29 14.72 10.23
CA SER A 192 -2.15 13.83 9.09
C SER A 192 -2.06 14.60 7.79
N PHE A 193 -1.38 14.04 6.80
CA PHE A 193 -1.41 14.54 5.44
C PHE A 193 -1.49 13.39 4.44
N ALA A 194 -2.15 13.67 3.32
CA ALA A 194 -2.21 12.71 2.23
C ALA A 194 -0.89 12.75 1.44
N GLY A 195 -0.33 11.58 1.22
CA GLY A 195 0.70 11.35 0.22
C GLY A 195 0.12 11.39 -1.20
N LYS A 196 1.01 11.15 -2.15
CA LYS A 196 0.69 11.06 -3.57
C LYS A 196 -0.12 9.79 -3.87
N THR A 197 -1.04 9.90 -4.83
CA THR A 197 -1.76 8.72 -5.35
C THR A 197 -0.76 7.76 -6.01
N ALA A 198 -0.89 6.48 -5.66
CA ALA A 198 -0.09 5.40 -6.19
C ALA A 198 -0.99 4.26 -6.68
N SER A 199 -0.42 3.38 -7.49
CA SER A 199 -1.07 2.17 -7.97
C SER A 199 -0.12 1.00 -7.95
N TYR A 200 -0.67 -0.18 -7.68
CA TYR A 200 0.08 -1.42 -7.59
C TYR A 200 -0.64 -2.47 -8.43
N SER A 201 0.08 -3.19 -9.29
CA SER A 201 -0.49 -4.26 -10.11
C SER A 201 0.10 -5.61 -9.77
N ALA A 202 -0.72 -6.64 -9.88
CA ALA A 202 -0.30 -8.04 -9.76
C ALA A 202 -0.96 -8.85 -10.87
N SER A 203 -0.24 -9.86 -11.35
CA SER A 203 -0.77 -10.81 -12.32
C SER A 203 -0.61 -12.24 -11.84
N TRP A 204 -1.59 -13.09 -12.15
CA TRP A 204 -1.55 -14.52 -11.88
C TRP A 204 -1.87 -15.29 -13.15
N THR A 205 -1.03 -16.27 -13.48
CA THR A 205 -1.23 -17.16 -14.62
C THR A 205 -1.52 -18.57 -14.15
N ASN A 206 -2.63 -19.12 -14.62
CA ASN A 206 -3.02 -20.52 -14.47
C ASN A 206 -2.60 -21.28 -15.75
N PRO A 207 -1.49 -22.03 -15.71
CA PRO A 207 -0.82 -22.63 -16.88
C PRO A 207 -1.59 -23.79 -17.49
#